data_AF-A0A963HB65-F1
#
_entry.id   AF-A0A963HB65-F1
#
_cell.length_a   1.000
_cell.length_b   1.000
_cell.length_c   1.000
_cell.angle_alpha   90.00
_cell.angle_beta   90.00
_cell.angle_gamma   90.00
#
_symmetry.space_group_name_H-M   'P 1'
#
loop_
_entity.id
_entity.type
_entity.pdbx_description
1 polymer ?
#
loop_
_entity_poly.entity_id
_entity_poly.type
_entity_poly.pdbx_seq_one_letter_code
_entity_poly.pdbx_strand_id
1 'polypeptide(L)'
;GAAGAAALLNCAGSLASAQRGLLWLLAYEHHYRQQILAALAANHGRVPATAGVIEAQFVFCMDDREEGSRRHLEEVNPAFETFGAAGFFGVPMFWQGIDDETPAALCPIVVRPTNTLREDPPAGAEEALRQHRRRRQLRLAWQEKLHQGSRRGWLQASLLTVAAGPAALLALLARTLAPSRFAALIDGRREAFERPVPGVPGLTAEAAEAARQASAERPRRGFSEDEQLARVGGFLRSIGLTANFAPLVVIVGHGSDSRNNPHLAAYDCGACSGRHGGPNARVFAALANRPQVRARLAEQGLAIPPTTYFVGAEHNTCDESYLWYDLEQLPASHRQAFAALRADCARAAGLHAVERCRRFASAPRDPSPRQAQRHLADRRQDLAQARPELGHATVASAFIGRRTMSRGAFFDRRVFLISYDPLPDVDGGILEATLLAAGPVGAGINLEYYFSTVDNEGFGCGTKVMHNLAGLFGVMQGASSDLRTGLPLQMIEIHEPMRLLVVVEQTLELLTAIYQRQPPLRELIGNGWVVVVAKHPETGVMHLFDPAAGWQPWNDADADAGAAAPPLPEVERSVDWFAGHRQALPPALLRRPLPGG
;
A
#
# COMPACT_ATOMS: atom_id res chain seq x y z
N GLY A 1 33.73 25.47 14.26
CA GLY A 1 33.81 26.83 14.85
C GLY A 1 33.47 27.88 13.80
N ALA A 2 33.39 29.16 14.18
CA ALA A 2 32.89 30.25 13.32
C ALA A 2 33.64 30.40 11.98
N ALA A 3 34.97 30.22 11.97
CA ALA A 3 35.77 30.28 10.75
C ALA A 3 35.39 29.19 9.72
N GLY A 4 35.11 27.98 10.19
CA GLY A 4 34.65 26.88 9.33
C GLY A 4 33.25 27.14 8.76
N ALA A 5 32.34 27.68 9.58
CA ALA A 5 31.01 28.08 9.11
C ALA A 5 31.10 29.20 8.05
N ALA A 6 31.97 30.20 8.26
CA ALA A 6 32.20 31.27 7.29
C ALA A 6 32.80 30.75 5.98
N ALA A 7 33.76 29.81 6.05
CA ALA A 7 34.33 29.18 4.85
C ALA A 7 33.28 28.40 4.06
N LEU A 8 32.41 27.64 4.74
CA LEU A 8 31.29 26.93 4.11
C LEU A 8 30.28 27.90 3.48
N LEU A 9 29.94 28.99 4.16
CA LEU A 9 29.04 30.01 3.62
C LEU A 9 29.63 30.73 2.40
N ASN A 10 30.94 31.02 2.41
CA ASN A 10 31.63 31.63 1.27
C ASN A 10 31.67 30.68 0.07
N CYS A 11 31.97 29.39 0.29
CA CYS A 11 31.92 28.36 -0.75
C CYS A 11 30.50 28.19 -1.31
N ALA A 12 29.49 28.11 -0.43
CA ALA A 12 28.10 28.06 -0.86
C ALA A 12 27.71 29.33 -1.65
N GLY A 13 28.21 30.50 -1.25
CA GLY A 13 27.98 31.79 -1.90
C GLY A 13 28.63 31.90 -3.29
N SER A 14 29.76 31.21 -3.54
CA SER A 14 30.43 31.22 -4.85
C SER A 14 29.72 30.38 -5.93
N LEU A 15 28.75 29.55 -5.55
CA LEU A 15 28.02 28.68 -6.48
C LEU A 15 26.78 29.37 -7.06
N ALA A 16 26.45 29.02 -8.31
CA ALA A 16 25.18 29.41 -8.91
C ALA A 16 24.00 28.79 -8.15
N SER A 17 22.80 29.39 -8.25
CA SER A 17 21.62 28.94 -7.50
C SER A 17 21.30 27.45 -7.73
N ALA A 18 21.37 27.00 -8.98
CA ALA A 18 21.13 25.61 -9.35
C ALA A 18 22.17 24.65 -8.74
N GLN A 19 23.46 25.00 -8.79
CA GLN A 19 24.54 24.20 -8.21
C GLN A 19 24.41 24.09 -6.70
N ARG A 20 24.11 25.22 -6.04
CA ARG A 20 23.87 25.25 -4.60
C ARG A 20 22.65 24.40 -4.22
N GLY A 21 21.55 24.50 -4.97
CA GLY A 21 20.35 23.66 -4.75
C GLY A 21 20.64 22.17 -4.88
N LEU A 22 21.37 21.77 -5.93
CA LEU A 22 21.80 20.38 -6.12
C LEU A 22 22.65 19.88 -4.97
N LEU A 23 23.65 20.65 -4.51
CA LEU A 23 24.50 20.23 -3.39
C LEU A 23 23.70 20.07 -2.09
N TRP A 24 22.75 20.97 -1.81
CA TRP A 24 21.89 20.84 -0.63
C TRP A 24 21.00 19.61 -0.69
N LEU A 25 20.41 19.31 -1.85
CA LEU A 25 19.62 18.10 -2.06
C LEU A 25 20.50 16.85 -1.85
N LEU A 26 21.68 16.79 -2.47
CA LEU A 26 22.60 15.67 -2.33
C LEU A 26 23.06 15.48 -0.87
N ALA A 27 23.34 16.55 -0.15
CA ALA A 27 23.70 16.50 1.27
C ALA A 27 22.54 15.98 2.14
N TYR A 28 21.32 16.41 1.84
CA TYR A 28 20.12 15.99 2.55
C TYR A 28 19.80 14.50 2.31
N GLU A 29 19.81 14.06 1.04
CA GLU A 29 19.66 12.65 0.67
C GLU A 29 20.81 11.79 1.23
N HIS A 30 22.04 12.31 1.25
CA HIS A 30 23.17 11.61 1.86
C HIS A 30 22.93 11.39 3.35
N HIS A 31 22.50 12.42 4.10
CA HIS A 31 22.22 12.28 5.53
C HIS A 31 21.16 11.21 5.81
N TYR A 32 20.03 11.26 5.09
CA TYR A 32 18.98 10.26 5.22
C TYR A 32 19.48 8.85 4.86
N ARG A 33 20.21 8.72 3.75
CA ARG A 33 20.80 7.45 3.32
C ARG A 33 21.73 6.87 4.39
N GLN A 34 22.62 7.67 4.98
CA GLN A 34 23.53 7.20 6.01
C GLN A 34 22.78 6.64 7.23
N GLN A 35 21.71 7.31 7.67
CA GLN A 35 20.88 6.81 8.78
C GLN A 35 20.23 5.46 8.44
N ILE A 36 19.71 5.31 7.22
CA ILE A 36 19.09 4.07 6.77
C ILE A 36 20.12 2.94 6.68
N LEU A 37 21.26 3.17 6.03
CA LEU A 37 22.29 2.16 5.86
C LEU A 37 22.92 1.75 7.19
N ALA A 38 23.18 2.69 8.10
CA ALA A 38 23.63 2.37 9.46
C ALA A 38 22.63 1.48 10.19
N ALA A 39 21.32 1.78 10.10
CA ALA A 39 20.28 0.96 10.72
C ALA A 39 20.22 -0.45 10.16
N LEU A 40 20.35 -0.60 8.84
CA LEU A 40 20.36 -1.91 8.18
C LEU A 40 21.61 -2.72 8.51
N ALA A 41 22.77 -2.08 8.61
CA ALA A 41 24.01 -2.71 9.06
C ALA A 41 23.89 -3.20 10.50
N ALA A 42 23.42 -2.34 11.41
CA ALA A 42 23.25 -2.68 12.83
C ALA A 42 22.16 -3.74 13.06
N ASN A 43 21.15 -3.83 12.19
CA ASN A 43 20.09 -4.84 12.28
C ASN A 43 20.47 -6.19 11.64
N HIS A 44 21.56 -6.25 10.86
CA HIS A 44 21.97 -7.49 10.20
C HIS A 44 22.32 -8.58 11.23
N GLY A 45 21.74 -9.77 11.06
CA GLY A 45 21.93 -10.90 11.98
C GLY A 45 21.23 -10.79 13.35
N ARG A 46 20.58 -9.65 13.65
CA ARG A 46 19.96 -9.38 14.97
C ARG A 46 18.64 -10.14 15.19
N VAL A 47 17.88 -10.33 14.12
CA VAL A 47 16.65 -11.14 14.12
C VAL A 47 16.90 -12.37 13.24
N PRO A 48 16.88 -13.59 13.81
CA PRO A 48 17.01 -14.80 13.01
C PRO A 48 15.81 -14.92 12.09
N ALA A 49 15.99 -15.59 10.95
CA ALA A 49 14.87 -16.18 10.24
C ALA A 49 14.07 -17.01 11.25
N THR A 50 12.78 -16.74 11.36
CA THR A 50 11.90 -17.06 12.50
C THR A 50 12.21 -18.42 13.14
N ALA A 51 12.85 -18.42 14.31
CA ALA A 51 13.19 -19.63 15.07
C ALA A 51 12.04 -19.99 16.02
N GLY A 52 10.96 -20.57 15.49
CA GLY A 52 9.78 -20.95 16.27
C GLY A 52 8.62 -21.42 15.40
N VAL A 53 7.52 -21.82 16.04
CA VAL A 53 6.27 -22.17 15.34
C VAL A 53 5.62 -20.88 14.83
N ILE A 54 5.48 -20.75 13.52
CA ILE A 54 4.81 -19.60 12.89
C ILE A 54 3.29 -19.82 13.01
N GLU A 55 2.61 -18.94 13.74
CA GLU A 55 1.16 -19.06 13.96
C GLU A 55 0.36 -18.60 12.74
N ALA A 56 0.82 -17.53 12.08
CA ALA A 56 0.22 -17.01 10.87
C ALA A 56 1.25 -16.24 10.02
N GLN A 57 1.03 -16.25 8.71
CA GLN A 57 1.78 -15.47 7.75
C GLN A 57 0.86 -14.45 7.09
N PHE A 58 1.35 -13.24 6.87
CA PHE A 58 0.61 -12.18 6.21
C PHE A 58 1.38 -11.68 4.99
N VAL A 59 0.72 -11.55 3.86
CA VAL A 59 1.29 -10.97 2.65
C VAL A 59 0.58 -9.65 2.39
N PHE A 60 1.24 -8.55 2.73
CA PHE A 60 0.73 -7.19 2.52
C PHE A 60 1.14 -6.66 1.15
N CYS A 61 0.45 -5.61 0.70
CA CYS A 61 1.01 -4.75 -0.34
C CYS A 61 2.36 -4.17 0.10
N MET A 62 3.25 -3.90 -0.86
CA MET A 62 4.57 -3.30 -0.63
C MET A 62 4.50 -1.84 -0.15
N ASP A 63 3.31 -1.24 -0.21
CA ASP A 63 2.99 0.13 0.19
C ASP A 63 3.64 0.55 1.53
N ASP A 64 4.27 1.72 1.58
CA ASP A 64 4.94 2.25 2.78
C ASP A 64 3.97 2.49 3.94
N ARG A 65 2.67 2.69 3.63
CA ARG A 65 1.63 2.80 4.64
C ARG A 65 1.40 1.49 5.40
N GLU A 66 1.73 0.35 4.78
CA GLU A 66 1.64 -0.98 5.41
C GLU A 66 2.88 -1.35 6.22
N GLU A 67 3.97 -0.59 6.13
CA GLU A 67 5.17 -0.78 6.94
C GLU A 67 4.84 -0.73 8.44
N GLY A 68 4.04 0.26 8.84
CA GLY A 68 3.56 0.41 10.21
C GLY A 68 2.64 -0.74 10.62
N SER A 69 1.66 -1.11 9.78
CA SER A 69 0.76 -2.24 10.02
C SER A 69 1.53 -3.52 10.32
N ARG A 70 2.52 -3.84 9.49
CA ARG A 70 3.36 -5.05 9.61
C ARG A 70 4.21 -5.03 10.87
N ARG A 71 4.85 -3.89 11.17
CA ARG A 71 5.71 -3.74 12.35
C ARG A 71 4.90 -3.88 13.64
N HIS A 72 3.76 -3.18 13.76
CA HIS A 72 2.88 -3.31 14.93
C HIS A 72 2.31 -4.72 15.07
N LEU A 73 2.00 -5.39 13.97
CA LEU A 73 1.52 -6.77 13.98
C LEU A 73 2.57 -7.74 14.53
N GLU A 74 3.81 -7.62 14.09
CA GLU A 74 4.94 -8.42 14.59
C GLU A 74 5.36 -8.06 16.03
N GLU A 75 5.15 -6.81 16.47
CA GLU A 75 5.33 -6.40 17.87
C GLU A 75 4.24 -6.98 18.78
N VAL A 76 2.99 -7.02 18.30
CA VAL A 76 1.85 -7.58 19.04
C VAL A 76 1.94 -9.09 19.16
N ASN A 77 2.38 -9.78 18.10
CA ASN A 77 2.57 -11.22 18.09
C ASN A 77 3.87 -11.59 17.32
N PRO A 78 4.94 -11.97 18.03
CA PRO A 78 6.23 -12.31 17.42
C PRO A 78 6.21 -13.60 16.60
N ALA A 79 5.17 -14.44 16.76
CA ALA A 79 4.97 -15.64 15.99
C ALA A 79 4.32 -15.36 14.62
N PHE A 80 3.99 -14.10 14.32
CA PHE A 80 3.58 -13.67 12.98
C PHE A 80 4.79 -13.33 12.10
N GLU A 81 4.67 -13.68 10.83
CA GLU A 81 5.63 -13.36 9.80
C GLU A 81 4.94 -12.57 8.68
N THR A 82 5.59 -11.49 8.22
CA THR A 82 5.01 -10.64 7.18
C THR A 82 5.87 -10.63 5.92
N PHE A 83 5.21 -10.71 4.78
CA PHE A 83 5.74 -10.54 3.45
C PHE A 83 5.14 -9.28 2.81
N GLY A 84 5.85 -8.71 1.83
CA GLY A 84 5.35 -7.59 1.04
C GLY A 84 5.49 -7.86 -0.45
N ALA A 85 4.51 -7.45 -1.23
CA ALA A 85 4.54 -7.59 -2.69
C ALA A 85 3.70 -6.53 -3.37
N ALA A 86 3.83 -6.37 -4.70
CA ALA A 86 2.91 -5.53 -5.45
C ALA A 86 1.45 -6.01 -5.22
N GLY A 87 0.54 -5.08 -4.90
CA GLY A 87 -0.81 -5.37 -4.40
C GLY A 87 -1.76 -6.14 -5.33
N PHE A 88 -1.35 -6.45 -6.57
CA PHE A 88 -2.09 -7.34 -7.46
C PHE A 88 -1.77 -8.84 -7.24
N PHE A 89 -0.76 -9.15 -6.41
CA PHE A 89 -0.40 -10.49 -5.94
C PHE A 89 -0.19 -11.56 -7.03
N GLY A 90 0.36 -11.18 -8.19
CA GLY A 90 0.53 -12.11 -9.32
C GLY A 90 -0.77 -12.45 -10.07
N VAL A 91 -1.87 -11.74 -9.76
CA VAL A 91 -3.19 -11.94 -10.36
C VAL A 91 -3.66 -10.69 -11.12
N PRO A 92 -3.00 -10.29 -12.23
CA PRO A 92 -3.55 -9.27 -13.12
C PRO A 92 -4.87 -9.76 -13.72
N MET A 93 -5.93 -8.99 -13.47
CA MET A 93 -7.29 -9.32 -13.92
C MET A 93 -8.09 -8.06 -14.23
N PHE A 94 -9.07 -8.20 -15.11
CA PHE A 94 -10.24 -7.34 -15.10
C PHE A 94 -11.20 -7.85 -14.04
N TRP A 95 -11.55 -7.03 -13.07
CA TRP A 95 -12.51 -7.38 -12.02
C TRP A 95 -13.87 -6.75 -12.29
N GLN A 96 -14.94 -7.50 -12.04
CA GLN A 96 -16.30 -6.99 -12.05
C GLN A 96 -17.09 -7.58 -10.89
N GLY A 97 -17.34 -6.77 -9.86
CA GLY A 97 -18.20 -7.10 -8.75
C GLY A 97 -19.67 -7.25 -9.14
N ILE A 98 -20.49 -7.79 -8.23
CA ILE A 98 -21.89 -8.14 -8.49
C ILE A 98 -22.76 -6.93 -8.91
N ASP A 99 -22.39 -5.75 -8.43
CA ASP A 99 -23.04 -4.45 -8.64
C ASP A 99 -22.27 -3.51 -9.58
N ASP A 100 -21.12 -3.94 -10.10
CA ASP A 100 -20.28 -3.14 -10.99
C ASP A 100 -20.86 -3.12 -12.41
N GLU A 101 -20.98 -1.92 -12.98
CA GLU A 101 -21.51 -1.74 -14.34
C GLU A 101 -20.51 -2.20 -15.41
N THR A 102 -19.22 -1.94 -15.19
CA THR A 102 -18.14 -2.26 -16.13
C THR A 102 -16.95 -2.89 -15.41
N PRO A 103 -16.18 -3.76 -16.09
CA PRO A 103 -14.97 -4.32 -15.53
C PRO A 103 -13.86 -3.27 -15.37
N ALA A 104 -13.06 -3.41 -14.33
CA ALA A 104 -11.91 -2.56 -14.03
C ALA A 104 -10.61 -3.38 -14.03
N ALA A 105 -9.54 -2.87 -14.64
CA ALA A 105 -8.22 -3.50 -14.54
C ALA A 105 -7.65 -3.33 -13.12
N LEU A 106 -7.28 -4.44 -12.49
CA LEU A 106 -6.62 -4.47 -11.16
C LEU A 106 -5.19 -5.03 -11.29
N CYS A 107 -4.31 -4.20 -11.85
CA CYS A 107 -2.88 -4.47 -12.07
C CYS A 107 -2.15 -3.15 -12.33
N PRO A 108 -0.81 -3.10 -12.36
CA PRO A 108 -0.09 -1.87 -12.72
C PRO A 108 -0.22 -1.60 -14.22
N ILE A 109 -0.04 -0.33 -14.62
CA ILE A 109 -0.22 0.12 -16.01
C ILE A 109 0.68 -0.58 -17.04
N VAL A 110 1.84 -1.09 -16.58
CA VAL A 110 2.80 -1.83 -17.41
C VAL A 110 2.36 -3.28 -17.69
N VAL A 111 1.28 -3.75 -17.06
CA VAL A 111 0.70 -5.07 -17.25
C VAL A 111 -0.71 -4.93 -17.83
N ARG A 112 -1.02 -5.70 -18.88
CA ARG A 112 -2.38 -5.79 -19.44
C ARG A 112 -3.03 -7.11 -19.05
N PRO A 113 -4.17 -7.09 -18.33
CA PRO A 113 -4.88 -8.32 -18.00
C PRO A 113 -5.42 -9.00 -19.25
N THR A 114 -5.42 -10.33 -19.24
CA THR A 114 -5.99 -11.16 -20.31
C THR A 114 -7.27 -11.88 -19.88
N ASN A 115 -7.62 -11.80 -18.60
CA ASN A 115 -8.76 -12.51 -18.01
C ASN A 115 -9.67 -11.54 -17.26
N THR A 116 -10.97 -11.82 -17.32
CA THR A 116 -12.04 -11.13 -16.57
C THR A 116 -12.60 -12.05 -15.50
N LEU A 117 -12.58 -11.58 -14.27
CA LEU A 117 -13.11 -12.25 -13.08
C LEU A 117 -14.35 -11.47 -12.67
N ARG A 118 -15.49 -12.16 -12.77
CA ARG A 118 -16.80 -11.59 -12.48
C ARG A 118 -17.39 -12.32 -11.29
N GLU A 119 -18.03 -11.57 -10.40
CA GLU A 119 -18.84 -12.15 -9.34
C GLU A 119 -20.21 -12.60 -9.85
N ASP A 120 -20.58 -13.80 -9.44
CA ASP A 120 -21.90 -14.39 -9.64
C ASP A 120 -22.61 -14.53 -8.28
N PRO A 121 -23.96 -14.53 -8.23
CA PRO A 121 -24.66 -14.87 -7.00
C PRO A 121 -24.34 -16.31 -6.57
N PRO A 122 -24.34 -16.60 -5.26
CA PRO A 122 -24.33 -17.95 -4.75
C PRO A 122 -25.48 -18.76 -5.34
N ALA A 123 -25.30 -20.07 -5.49
CA ALA A 123 -26.34 -20.96 -6.01
C ALA A 123 -27.63 -20.82 -5.20
N GLY A 124 -28.76 -20.55 -5.88
CA GLY A 124 -30.06 -20.36 -5.24
C GLY A 124 -30.33 -18.93 -4.75
N ALA A 125 -29.41 -17.99 -4.92
CA ALA A 125 -29.57 -16.58 -4.53
C ALA A 125 -30.08 -15.68 -5.67
N GLU A 126 -30.58 -16.25 -6.78
CA GLU A 126 -30.99 -15.48 -7.97
C GLU A 126 -32.20 -14.59 -7.71
N GLU A 127 -33.18 -15.06 -6.93
CA GLU A 127 -34.32 -14.26 -6.49
C GLU A 127 -33.87 -13.14 -5.53
N ALA A 128 -32.97 -13.44 -4.59
CA ALA A 128 -32.42 -12.45 -3.68
C ALA A 128 -31.67 -11.34 -4.45
N LEU A 129 -30.88 -11.72 -5.46
CA LEU A 129 -30.17 -10.78 -6.32
C LEU A 129 -31.13 -9.92 -7.15
N ARG A 130 -32.20 -10.51 -7.70
CA ARG A 130 -33.24 -9.73 -8.41
C ARG A 130 -33.91 -8.72 -7.49
N GLN A 131 -34.23 -9.10 -6.25
CA GLN A 131 -34.80 -8.19 -5.26
C GLN A 131 -33.82 -7.09 -4.87
N HIS A 132 -32.55 -7.43 -4.65
CA HIS A 132 -31.48 -6.48 -4.37
C HIS A 132 -31.35 -5.44 -5.47
N ARG A 133 -31.20 -5.89 -6.73
CA ARG A 133 -31.09 -5.01 -7.90
C ARG A 133 -32.29 -4.08 -8.04
N ARG A 134 -33.51 -4.59 -7.84
CA ARG A 134 -34.74 -3.78 -7.86
C ARG A 134 -34.71 -2.70 -6.77
N ARG A 135 -34.35 -3.05 -5.54
CA ARG A 135 -34.27 -2.12 -4.40
C ARG A 135 -33.19 -1.06 -4.65
N ARG A 136 -32.00 -1.47 -5.10
CA ARG A 136 -30.89 -0.58 -5.47
C ARG A 136 -31.29 0.39 -6.58
N GLN A 137 -31.89 -0.11 -7.68
CA GLN A 137 -32.39 0.71 -8.78
C GLN A 137 -33.45 1.71 -8.31
N LEU A 138 -34.40 1.28 -7.47
CA LEU A 138 -35.40 2.18 -6.88
C LEU A 138 -34.73 3.29 -6.08
N ARG A 139 -33.77 2.96 -5.19
CA ARG A 139 -33.05 3.97 -4.40
C ARG A 139 -32.30 4.95 -5.29
N LEU A 140 -31.54 4.45 -6.27
CA LEU A 140 -30.77 5.29 -7.20
C LEU A 140 -31.68 6.19 -8.04
N ALA A 141 -32.82 5.67 -8.52
CA ALA A 141 -33.80 6.47 -9.24
C ALA A 141 -34.43 7.56 -8.36
N TRP A 142 -34.71 7.28 -7.09
CA TRP A 142 -35.17 8.29 -6.13
C TRP A 142 -34.10 9.34 -5.85
N GLN A 143 -32.85 8.91 -5.66
CA GLN A 143 -31.71 9.81 -5.46
C GLN A 143 -31.56 10.76 -6.66
N GLU A 144 -31.60 10.23 -7.89
CA GLU A 144 -31.51 11.02 -9.11
C GLU A 144 -32.69 11.99 -9.24
N LYS A 145 -33.92 11.55 -8.98
CA LYS A 145 -35.11 12.41 -9.00
C LYS A 145 -35.01 13.56 -7.99
N LEU A 146 -34.55 13.28 -6.77
CA LEU A 146 -34.33 14.33 -5.75
C LEU A 146 -33.22 15.29 -6.19
N HIS A 147 -32.13 14.77 -6.74
CA HIS A 147 -31.00 15.57 -7.21
C HIS A 147 -31.38 16.50 -8.36
N GLN A 148 -32.06 15.99 -9.38
CA GLN A 148 -32.52 16.79 -10.52
C GLN A 148 -33.70 17.68 -10.13
N GLY A 149 -34.67 17.18 -9.37
CA GLY A 149 -35.87 17.92 -8.97
C GLY A 149 -35.58 19.11 -8.05
N SER A 150 -34.53 19.03 -7.24
CA SER A 150 -34.05 20.17 -6.43
C SER A 150 -33.35 21.27 -7.24
N ARG A 151 -33.04 21.02 -8.53
CA ARG A 151 -32.27 21.95 -9.38
C ARG A 151 -33.00 22.39 -10.65
N ARG A 152 -34.07 21.69 -11.04
CA ARG A 152 -34.84 21.97 -12.25
C ARG A 152 -36.18 22.60 -11.89
N GLY A 153 -36.50 23.71 -12.56
CA GLY A 153 -37.78 24.42 -12.44
C GLY A 153 -37.86 25.31 -11.19
N TRP A 154 -38.22 26.58 -11.37
CA TRP A 154 -38.15 27.58 -10.29
C TRP A 154 -39.09 27.25 -9.11
N LEU A 155 -40.34 26.85 -9.37
CA LEU A 155 -41.34 26.59 -8.33
C LEU A 155 -41.10 25.26 -7.62
N GLN A 156 -40.90 24.19 -8.39
CA GLN A 156 -40.66 22.84 -7.83
C GLN A 156 -39.38 22.80 -6.99
N ALA A 157 -38.28 23.37 -7.50
CA ALA A 157 -37.02 23.43 -6.75
C ALA A 157 -37.18 24.25 -5.46
N SER A 158 -37.88 25.38 -5.50
CA SER A 158 -38.11 26.22 -4.32
C SER A 158 -38.93 25.48 -3.25
N LEU A 159 -40.04 24.86 -3.63
CA LEU A 159 -40.90 24.11 -2.70
C LEU A 159 -40.17 22.91 -2.10
N LEU A 160 -39.45 22.13 -2.92
CA LEU A 160 -38.66 20.99 -2.46
C LEU A 160 -37.55 21.44 -1.51
N THR A 161 -36.87 22.55 -1.80
CA THR A 161 -35.79 23.07 -0.95
C THR A 161 -36.32 23.51 0.41
N VAL A 162 -37.44 24.23 0.45
CA VAL A 162 -38.07 24.65 1.72
C VAL A 162 -38.52 23.43 2.53
N ALA A 163 -39.17 22.45 1.88
CA ALA A 163 -39.65 21.25 2.56
C ALA A 163 -38.50 20.36 3.08
N ALA A 164 -37.44 20.19 2.30
CA ALA A 164 -36.29 19.37 2.65
C ALA A 164 -35.29 20.07 3.58
N GLY A 165 -35.32 21.40 3.66
CA GLY A 165 -34.36 22.24 4.39
C GLY A 165 -34.13 21.82 5.84
N PRO A 166 -35.17 21.67 6.68
CA PRO A 166 -35.00 21.26 8.08
C PRO A 166 -34.34 19.87 8.22
N ALA A 167 -34.74 18.90 7.40
CA ALA A 167 -34.16 17.56 7.41
C ALA A 167 -32.71 17.56 6.92
N ALA A 168 -32.40 18.32 5.87
CA ALA A 168 -31.05 18.50 5.35
C ALA A 168 -30.14 19.18 6.39
N LEU A 169 -30.64 20.19 7.12
CA LEU A 169 -29.92 20.84 8.21
C LEU A 169 -29.61 19.86 9.34
N LEU A 170 -30.59 19.06 9.78
CA LEU A 170 -30.36 18.03 10.80
C LEU A 170 -29.36 16.97 10.35
N ALA A 171 -29.45 16.52 9.10
CA ALA A 171 -28.49 15.57 8.53
C ALA A 171 -27.08 16.17 8.44
N LEU A 172 -26.96 17.44 8.07
CA LEU A 172 -25.69 18.17 8.05
C LEU A 172 -25.11 18.29 9.45
N LEU A 173 -25.90 18.71 10.45
CA LEU A 173 -25.47 18.79 11.84
C LEU A 173 -25.00 17.44 12.38
N ALA A 174 -25.75 16.36 12.12
CA ALA A 174 -25.38 15.02 12.52
C ALA A 174 -24.07 14.56 11.87
N ARG A 175 -23.90 14.87 10.57
CA ARG A 175 -22.68 14.54 9.83
C ARG A 175 -21.47 15.35 10.28
N THR A 176 -21.65 16.59 10.73
CA THR A 176 -20.56 17.43 11.25
C THR A 176 -20.17 17.04 12.68
N LEU A 177 -21.14 16.77 13.56
CA LEU A 177 -20.89 16.51 14.98
C LEU A 177 -20.54 15.04 15.30
N ALA A 178 -20.99 14.10 14.46
CA ALA A 178 -20.77 12.67 14.64
C ALA A 178 -20.61 11.94 13.30
N PRO A 179 -19.62 12.30 12.46
CA PRO A 179 -19.49 11.84 11.07
C PRO A 179 -19.47 10.31 10.95
N SER A 180 -18.61 9.61 11.70
CA SER A 180 -18.51 8.14 11.61
C SER A 180 -19.78 7.42 12.04
N ARG A 181 -20.40 7.87 13.13
CA ARG A 181 -21.62 7.26 13.68
C ARG A 181 -22.82 7.48 12.78
N PHE A 182 -22.95 8.70 12.23
CA PHE A 182 -24.02 9.00 11.29
C PHE A 182 -23.83 8.22 9.98
N ALA A 183 -22.60 8.12 9.46
CA ALA A 183 -22.30 7.28 8.31
C ALA A 183 -22.69 5.82 8.55
N ALA A 184 -22.25 5.22 9.66
CA ALA A 184 -22.60 3.85 10.02
C ALA A 184 -24.12 3.63 10.14
N LEU A 185 -24.87 4.59 10.70
CA LEU A 185 -26.34 4.53 10.76
C LEU A 185 -26.96 4.53 9.36
N ILE A 186 -26.50 5.43 8.47
CA ILE A 186 -27.03 5.54 7.11
C ILE A 186 -26.67 4.32 6.28
N ASP A 187 -25.43 3.84 6.37
CA ASP A 187 -24.96 2.65 5.65
C ASP A 187 -25.71 1.40 6.14
N GLY A 188 -25.93 1.25 7.46
CA GLY A 188 -26.75 0.15 7.99
C GLY A 188 -28.22 0.20 7.54
N ARG A 189 -28.82 1.41 7.46
CA ARG A 189 -30.18 1.57 6.89
C ARG A 189 -30.22 1.25 5.40
N ARG A 190 -29.19 1.66 4.65
CA ARG A 190 -29.05 1.34 3.22
C ARG A 190 -28.96 -0.17 3.04
N GLU A 191 -28.08 -0.85 3.77
CA GLU A 191 -27.90 -2.29 3.68
C GLU A 191 -29.17 -3.06 4.09
N ALA A 192 -29.87 -2.63 5.14
CA ALA A 192 -31.15 -3.22 5.53
C ALA A 192 -32.23 -3.08 4.45
N PHE A 193 -32.23 -1.95 3.72
CA PHE A 193 -33.15 -1.71 2.62
C PHE A 193 -32.77 -2.49 1.35
N GLU A 194 -31.51 -2.41 0.93
CA GLU A 194 -31.01 -2.99 -0.32
C GLU A 194 -30.80 -4.50 -0.23
N ARG A 195 -30.47 -5.03 0.95
CA ARG A 195 -30.14 -6.44 1.19
C ARG A 195 -29.08 -6.96 0.21
N PRO A 196 -27.84 -6.44 0.29
CA PRO A 196 -26.76 -6.85 -0.61
C PRO A 196 -26.58 -8.37 -0.58
N VAL A 197 -26.34 -8.93 -1.77
CA VAL A 197 -26.07 -10.37 -1.94
C VAL A 197 -24.56 -10.53 -2.06
N PRO A 198 -23.93 -11.43 -1.29
CA PRO A 198 -22.49 -11.68 -1.44
C PRO A 198 -22.21 -12.20 -2.85
N GLY A 199 -21.20 -11.67 -3.53
CA GLY A 199 -20.74 -12.21 -4.81
C GLY A 199 -19.78 -13.37 -4.62
N VAL A 200 -19.77 -14.33 -5.53
CA VAL A 200 -18.79 -15.44 -5.60
C VAL A 200 -17.95 -15.26 -6.87
N PRO A 201 -16.62 -15.16 -6.79
CA PRO A 201 -15.79 -14.95 -7.98
C PRO A 201 -15.79 -16.18 -8.89
N GLY A 202 -16.07 -15.97 -10.18
CA GLY A 202 -15.93 -16.99 -11.22
C GLY A 202 -14.47 -17.26 -11.57
N LEU A 203 -13.76 -18.04 -10.75
CA LEU A 203 -12.30 -18.23 -10.82
C LEU A 203 -11.83 -19.02 -12.05
N THR A 204 -12.56 -20.06 -12.44
CA THR A 204 -12.12 -21.04 -13.46
C THR A 204 -12.89 -20.83 -14.75
N ALA A 205 -12.16 -20.77 -15.86
CA ALA A 205 -12.77 -20.72 -17.19
C ALA A 205 -13.48 -22.05 -17.48
N GLU A 206 -14.68 -21.97 -18.07
CA GLU A 206 -15.38 -23.15 -18.59
C GLU A 206 -14.54 -23.85 -19.68
N ALA A 207 -14.70 -25.15 -19.86
CA ALA A 207 -13.83 -25.94 -20.75
C ALA A 207 -13.70 -25.38 -22.18
N ALA A 208 -14.81 -24.94 -22.78
CA ALA A 208 -14.81 -24.33 -24.11
C ALA A 208 -14.04 -23.00 -24.15
N GLU A 209 -14.16 -22.21 -23.09
CA GLU A 209 -13.51 -20.90 -22.97
C GLU A 209 -12.03 -21.05 -22.58
N ALA A 210 -11.68 -22.07 -21.80
CA ALA A 210 -10.30 -22.40 -21.44
C ALA A 210 -9.44 -22.80 -22.64
N ALA A 211 -10.04 -23.36 -23.70
CA ALA A 211 -9.37 -23.69 -24.95
C ALA A 211 -9.07 -22.47 -25.83
N ARG A 212 -9.71 -21.33 -25.56
CA ARG A 212 -9.51 -20.09 -26.32
C ARG A 212 -8.25 -19.36 -25.85
N GLN A 213 -7.48 -18.83 -26.81
CA GLN A 213 -6.38 -17.92 -26.51
C GLN A 213 -6.93 -16.62 -25.87
N ALA A 214 -6.48 -16.33 -24.65
CA ALA A 214 -6.79 -15.09 -23.94
C ALA A 214 -5.87 -13.96 -24.44
N SER A 215 -6.42 -12.77 -24.64
CA SER A 215 -5.65 -11.54 -24.96
C SER A 215 -6.29 -10.34 -24.27
N ALA A 216 -5.56 -9.22 -24.18
CA ALA A 216 -6.08 -8.00 -23.56
C ALA A 216 -7.27 -7.40 -24.34
N GLU A 217 -7.30 -7.56 -25.65
CA GLU A 217 -8.35 -7.08 -26.56
C GLU A 217 -9.61 -7.95 -26.48
N ARG A 218 -9.45 -9.24 -26.12
CA ARG A 218 -10.54 -10.20 -25.99
C ARG A 218 -10.37 -11.01 -24.70
N PRO A 219 -10.59 -10.37 -23.53
CA PRO A 219 -10.31 -11.01 -22.26
C PRO A 219 -11.19 -12.24 -22.06
N ARG A 220 -10.64 -13.24 -21.36
CA ARG A 220 -11.28 -14.53 -21.08
C ARG A 220 -11.97 -14.55 -19.73
N ARG A 221 -13.18 -15.08 -19.64
CA ARG A 221 -13.84 -15.23 -18.33
C ARG A 221 -13.16 -16.34 -17.52
N GLY A 222 -12.65 -16.01 -16.34
CA GLY A 222 -11.92 -16.94 -15.47
C GLY A 222 -10.54 -17.33 -16.00
N PHE A 223 -9.81 -18.11 -15.21
CA PHE A 223 -8.48 -18.62 -15.53
C PHE A 223 -8.52 -20.09 -15.95
N SER A 224 -7.65 -20.49 -16.89
CA SER A 224 -7.36 -21.92 -17.09
C SER A 224 -6.60 -22.49 -15.89
N GLU A 225 -6.60 -23.81 -15.72
CA GLU A 225 -5.87 -24.43 -14.61
C GLU A 225 -4.36 -24.14 -14.65
N ASP A 226 -3.77 -24.09 -15.84
CA ASP A 226 -2.36 -23.74 -16.03
C ASP A 226 -2.06 -22.28 -15.63
N GLU A 227 -2.97 -21.35 -15.93
CA GLU A 227 -2.86 -19.97 -15.47
C GLU A 227 -2.97 -19.88 -13.95
N GLN A 228 -3.90 -20.60 -13.33
CA GLN A 228 -4.04 -20.63 -11.88
C GLN A 228 -2.77 -21.16 -11.21
N LEU A 229 -2.22 -22.25 -11.74
CA LEU A 229 -0.97 -22.85 -11.29
C LEU A 229 0.21 -21.87 -11.41
N ALA A 230 0.37 -21.26 -12.59
CA ALA A 230 1.45 -20.30 -12.85
C ALA A 230 1.36 -19.07 -11.94
N ARG A 231 0.16 -18.56 -11.67
CA ARG A 231 -0.05 -17.39 -10.80
C ARG A 231 0.28 -17.68 -9.35
N VAL A 232 -0.28 -18.75 -8.77
CA VAL A 232 -0.03 -19.11 -7.36
C VAL A 232 1.44 -19.50 -7.17
N GLY A 233 1.95 -20.38 -8.02
CA GLY A 233 3.33 -20.86 -7.90
C GLY A 233 4.36 -19.79 -8.22
N GLY A 234 4.12 -18.94 -9.22
CA GLY A 234 5.02 -17.83 -9.56
C GLY A 234 5.09 -16.79 -8.45
N PHE A 235 3.94 -16.41 -7.89
CA PHE A 235 3.88 -15.43 -6.81
C PHE A 235 4.55 -15.92 -5.52
N LEU A 236 4.22 -17.13 -5.05
CA LEU A 236 4.81 -17.69 -3.83
C LEU A 236 6.33 -17.81 -3.92
N ARG A 237 6.85 -18.23 -5.08
CA ARG A 237 8.30 -18.23 -5.36
C ARG A 237 8.88 -16.82 -5.37
N SER A 238 8.18 -15.85 -5.98
CA SER A 238 8.69 -14.48 -6.08
C SER A 238 8.92 -13.79 -4.73
N ILE A 239 8.07 -14.10 -3.73
CA ILE A 239 8.19 -13.53 -2.38
C ILE A 239 9.05 -14.37 -1.44
N GLY A 240 9.54 -15.52 -1.90
CA GLY A 240 10.31 -16.47 -1.10
C GLY A 240 9.47 -17.37 -0.16
N LEU A 241 8.14 -17.37 -0.26
CA LEU A 241 7.27 -18.23 0.54
C LEU A 241 7.09 -19.60 -0.14
N THR A 242 8.13 -20.43 -0.07
CA THR A 242 8.17 -21.75 -0.73
C THR A 242 8.15 -22.93 0.24
N ALA A 243 8.36 -22.66 1.53
CA ALA A 243 8.37 -23.64 2.62
C ALA A 243 7.86 -23.00 3.91
N ASN A 244 7.74 -23.81 4.98
CA ASN A 244 7.36 -23.35 6.33
C ASN A 244 6.03 -22.57 6.37
N PHE A 245 5.04 -23.03 5.61
CA PHE A 245 3.71 -22.42 5.62
C PHE A 245 3.05 -22.51 7.00
N ALA A 246 2.53 -21.40 7.48
CA ALA A 246 1.73 -21.35 8.69
C ALA A 246 0.34 -21.99 8.49
N PRO A 247 -0.38 -22.36 9.57
CA PRO A 247 -1.76 -22.84 9.47
C PRO A 247 -2.70 -21.83 8.82
N LEU A 248 -2.44 -20.53 9.00
CA LEU A 248 -3.17 -19.43 8.35
C LEU A 248 -2.21 -18.56 7.55
N VAL A 249 -2.54 -18.33 6.28
CA VAL A 249 -1.85 -17.37 5.42
C VAL A 249 -2.86 -16.32 4.97
N VAL A 250 -2.64 -15.06 5.33
CA VAL A 250 -3.55 -13.96 4.99
C VAL A 250 -2.94 -13.15 3.86
N ILE A 251 -3.65 -13.00 2.74
CA ILE A 251 -3.29 -12.04 1.69
C ILE A 251 -4.06 -10.76 1.96
N VAL A 252 -3.34 -9.66 2.15
CA VAL A 252 -3.89 -8.37 2.56
C VAL A 252 -3.67 -7.36 1.43
N GLY A 253 -4.68 -7.21 0.59
CA GLY A 253 -4.79 -6.04 -0.30
C GLY A 253 -5.09 -4.80 0.52
N HIS A 254 -4.98 -3.62 -0.09
CA HIS A 254 -5.37 -2.39 0.58
C HIS A 254 -6.17 -1.47 -0.35
N GLY A 255 -6.88 -0.53 0.26
CA GLY A 255 -7.59 0.56 -0.40
C GLY A 255 -7.78 1.72 0.58
N SER A 256 -8.23 2.86 0.08
CA SER A 256 -8.51 4.04 0.90
C SER A 256 -9.87 4.62 0.53
N ASP A 257 -10.84 4.48 1.43
CA ASP A 257 -12.14 5.12 1.27
C ASP A 257 -12.22 6.42 2.08
N SER A 258 -12.70 7.49 1.44
CA SER A 258 -13.06 8.74 2.10
C SER A 258 -14.17 9.47 1.33
N ARG A 259 -14.96 10.29 2.03
CA ARG A 259 -16.10 10.99 1.42
C ARG A 259 -15.69 12.15 0.52
N ASN A 260 -14.63 12.88 0.87
CA ASN A 260 -14.08 13.97 0.07
C ASN A 260 -12.86 13.49 -0.73
N ASN A 261 -13.14 12.76 -1.81
CA ASN A 261 -12.12 12.03 -2.56
C ASN A 261 -12.08 12.30 -4.07
N PRO A 262 -11.87 13.56 -4.51
CA PRO A 262 -11.61 13.85 -5.92
C PRO A 262 -10.32 13.21 -6.45
N HIS A 263 -9.42 12.78 -5.56
CA HIS A 263 -8.12 12.17 -5.85
C HIS A 263 -8.06 10.69 -5.43
N LEU A 264 -9.17 9.96 -5.54
CA LEU A 264 -9.30 8.55 -5.10
C LEU A 264 -8.13 7.69 -5.56
N ALA A 265 -7.79 7.76 -6.85
CA ALA A 265 -6.73 6.95 -7.44
C ALA A 265 -5.34 7.19 -6.84
N ALA A 266 -5.09 8.38 -6.27
CA ALA A 266 -3.82 8.72 -5.64
C ALA A 266 -3.71 8.24 -4.17
N TYR A 267 -4.84 7.83 -3.56
CA TYR A 267 -4.86 7.20 -2.24
C TYR A 267 -4.98 5.68 -2.31
N ASP A 268 -5.58 5.13 -3.37
CA ASP A 268 -5.70 3.69 -3.54
C ASP A 268 -4.37 3.02 -3.95
N CYS A 269 -4.37 1.70 -4.16
CA CYS A 269 -3.17 0.95 -4.49
C CYS A 269 -2.62 1.32 -5.88
N GLY A 270 -1.42 1.91 -5.91
CA GLY A 270 -0.70 2.21 -7.16
C GLY A 270 -0.40 0.95 -7.99
N ALA A 271 -0.13 -0.18 -7.35
CA ALA A 271 0.07 -1.47 -8.02
C ALA A 271 -1.22 -2.08 -8.59
N CYS A 272 -2.39 -1.52 -8.26
CA CYS A 272 -3.69 -1.89 -8.81
C CYS A 272 -4.30 -0.76 -9.66
N SER A 273 -3.46 0.14 -10.21
CA SER A 273 -3.89 1.30 -11.01
C SER A 273 -4.81 2.26 -10.26
N GLY A 274 -4.48 2.57 -9.00
CA GLY A 274 -5.26 3.49 -8.17
C GLY A 274 -6.64 2.92 -7.82
N ARG A 275 -6.70 1.61 -7.53
CA ARG A 275 -7.91 0.91 -7.13
C ARG A 275 -7.66 0.04 -5.91
N HIS A 276 -8.74 -0.43 -5.31
CA HIS A 276 -8.73 -1.36 -4.18
C HIS A 276 -8.09 -2.70 -4.56
N GLY A 277 -7.14 -3.18 -3.74
CA GLY A 277 -6.44 -4.44 -3.92
C GLY A 277 -7.10 -5.66 -3.25
N GLY A 278 -8.18 -5.47 -2.49
CA GLY A 278 -8.92 -6.55 -1.83
C GLY A 278 -9.39 -7.66 -2.76
N PRO A 279 -9.95 -7.35 -3.95
CA PRO A 279 -10.33 -8.39 -4.91
C PRO A 279 -9.16 -9.26 -5.37
N ASN A 280 -7.97 -8.69 -5.61
CA ASN A 280 -6.78 -9.49 -5.96
C ASN A 280 -6.40 -10.43 -4.83
N ALA A 281 -6.41 -9.94 -3.58
CA ALA A 281 -6.11 -10.74 -2.39
C ALA A 281 -7.09 -11.89 -2.22
N ARG A 282 -8.39 -11.60 -2.39
CA ARG A 282 -9.47 -12.59 -2.36
C ARG A 282 -9.29 -13.67 -3.43
N VAL A 283 -9.06 -13.27 -4.68
CA VAL A 283 -8.87 -14.22 -5.79
C VAL A 283 -7.62 -15.06 -5.57
N PHE A 284 -6.49 -14.46 -5.14
CA PHE A 284 -5.29 -15.22 -4.84
C PHE A 284 -5.53 -16.28 -3.77
N ALA A 285 -6.12 -15.89 -2.64
CA ALA A 285 -6.40 -16.82 -1.53
C ALA A 285 -7.31 -17.97 -1.99
N ALA A 286 -8.34 -17.67 -2.77
CA ALA A 286 -9.24 -18.68 -3.31
C ALA A 286 -8.52 -19.64 -4.27
N LEU A 287 -7.64 -19.14 -5.15
CA LEU A 287 -6.82 -19.97 -6.04
C LEU A 287 -5.84 -20.86 -5.26
N ALA A 288 -5.17 -20.32 -4.25
CA ALA A 288 -4.22 -21.05 -3.40
C ALA A 288 -4.88 -22.16 -2.56
N ASN A 289 -6.19 -22.04 -2.28
CA ASN A 289 -6.97 -23.07 -1.58
C ASN A 289 -7.49 -24.20 -2.49
N ARG A 290 -7.35 -24.11 -3.82
CA ARG A 290 -7.87 -25.14 -4.73
C ARG A 290 -7.05 -26.44 -4.66
N PRO A 291 -7.69 -27.60 -4.43
CA PRO A 291 -6.99 -28.89 -4.36
C PRO A 291 -6.19 -29.23 -5.63
N GLN A 292 -6.74 -28.95 -6.82
CA GLN A 292 -6.08 -29.22 -8.11
C GLN A 292 -4.81 -28.40 -8.27
N VAL A 293 -4.84 -27.12 -7.86
CA VAL A 293 -3.67 -26.24 -7.90
C VAL A 293 -2.61 -26.74 -6.92
N ARG A 294 -3.01 -27.07 -5.67
CA ARG A 294 -2.08 -27.58 -4.65
C ARG A 294 -1.40 -28.89 -5.07
N ALA A 295 -2.15 -29.82 -5.66
CA ALA A 295 -1.60 -31.09 -6.15
C ALA A 295 -0.50 -30.88 -7.21
N ARG A 296 -0.80 -30.04 -8.21
CA ARG A 296 0.17 -29.73 -9.29
C ARG A 296 1.35 -28.87 -8.83
N LEU A 297 1.16 -28.01 -7.82
CA LEU A 297 2.28 -27.27 -7.21
C LEU A 297 3.24 -28.19 -6.47
N ALA A 298 2.72 -29.21 -5.77
CA ALA A 298 3.54 -30.21 -5.09
C ALA A 298 4.42 -30.99 -6.08
N GLU A 299 3.90 -31.32 -7.27
CA GLU A 299 4.68 -31.94 -8.36
C GLU A 299 5.84 -31.04 -8.83
N GLN A 300 5.71 -29.72 -8.68
CA GLN A 300 6.74 -28.72 -9.01
C GLN A 300 7.62 -28.34 -7.79
N GLY A 301 7.64 -29.17 -6.75
CA GLY A 301 8.44 -28.95 -5.54
C GLY A 301 7.93 -27.87 -4.59
N LEU A 302 6.71 -27.36 -4.79
CA LEU A 302 6.07 -26.36 -3.93
C LEU A 302 4.88 -26.98 -3.20
N ALA A 303 5.14 -27.66 -2.09
CA ALA A 303 4.11 -28.34 -1.30
C ALA A 303 3.49 -27.40 -0.26
N ILE A 304 2.21 -27.05 -0.46
CA ILE A 304 1.40 -26.34 0.54
C ILE A 304 0.74 -27.38 1.47
N PRO A 305 1.00 -27.37 2.78
CA PRO A 305 0.42 -28.33 3.71
C PRO A 305 -1.12 -28.33 3.70
N PRO A 306 -1.77 -29.48 3.89
CA PRO A 306 -3.24 -29.54 4.01
C PRO A 306 -3.76 -28.79 5.24
N THR A 307 -2.90 -28.56 6.24
CA THR A 307 -3.20 -27.77 7.44
C THR A 307 -3.14 -26.26 7.20
N THR A 308 -2.61 -25.80 6.06
CA THR A 308 -2.56 -24.38 5.69
C THR A 308 -3.83 -23.95 4.97
N TYR A 309 -4.44 -22.87 5.42
CA TYR A 309 -5.58 -22.24 4.77
C TYR A 309 -5.31 -20.76 4.46
N PHE A 310 -5.60 -20.34 3.23
CA PHE A 310 -5.42 -18.95 2.79
C PHE A 310 -6.70 -18.14 3.02
N VAL A 311 -6.57 -16.91 3.52
CA VAL A 311 -7.68 -15.97 3.70
C VAL A 311 -7.35 -14.66 2.97
N GLY A 312 -8.28 -14.16 2.16
CA GLY A 312 -8.16 -12.84 1.56
C GLY A 312 -8.70 -11.76 2.49
N ALA A 313 -8.03 -10.62 2.54
CA ALA A 313 -8.48 -9.43 3.26
C ALA A 313 -8.15 -8.14 2.49
N GLU A 314 -8.86 -7.07 2.84
CA GLU A 314 -8.52 -5.70 2.47
C GLU A 314 -8.32 -4.86 3.73
N HIS A 315 -7.18 -4.19 3.82
CA HIS A 315 -6.89 -3.17 4.81
C HIS A 315 -7.27 -1.79 4.27
N ASN A 316 -8.13 -1.07 4.97
CA ASN A 316 -8.45 0.31 4.65
C ASN A 316 -7.41 1.24 5.28
N THR A 317 -6.49 1.74 4.48
CA THR A 317 -5.39 2.62 4.94
C THR A 317 -5.91 3.95 5.46
N CYS A 318 -7.16 4.32 5.19
CA CYS A 318 -7.73 5.57 5.70
C CYS A 318 -8.05 5.46 7.19
N ASP A 319 -8.63 4.35 7.64
CA ASP A 319 -9.17 4.20 9.01
C ASP A 319 -8.74 2.95 9.80
N GLU A 320 -7.81 2.16 9.26
CA GLU A 320 -7.26 0.93 9.87
C GLU A 320 -8.25 -0.25 9.97
N SER A 321 -9.39 -0.18 9.27
CA SER A 321 -10.35 -1.29 9.25
C SER A 321 -9.94 -2.41 8.30
N TYR A 322 -10.28 -3.65 8.65
CA TYR A 322 -10.06 -4.82 7.79
C TYR A 322 -11.39 -5.39 7.32
N LEU A 323 -11.54 -5.55 6.00
CA LEU A 323 -12.58 -6.35 5.38
C LEU A 323 -12.03 -7.76 5.10
N TRP A 324 -12.70 -8.79 5.61
CA TRP A 324 -12.28 -10.18 5.48
C TRP A 324 -13.22 -10.90 4.51
N TYR A 325 -12.66 -11.62 3.54
CA TYR A 325 -13.43 -12.28 2.49
C TYR A 325 -13.65 -13.77 2.77
N ASP A 326 -14.80 -14.28 2.30
CA ASP A 326 -15.13 -15.71 2.18
C ASP A 326 -15.01 -16.51 3.50
N LEU A 327 -15.31 -15.89 4.64
CA LEU A 327 -15.18 -16.50 5.97
C LEU A 327 -16.11 -17.71 6.18
N GLU A 328 -17.18 -17.83 5.39
CA GLU A 328 -18.04 -19.00 5.36
C GLU A 328 -17.32 -20.26 4.88
N GLN A 329 -16.26 -20.11 4.08
CA GLN A 329 -15.44 -21.21 3.57
C GLN A 329 -14.33 -21.63 4.55
N LEU A 330 -14.12 -20.86 5.64
CA LEU A 330 -13.10 -21.15 6.63
C LEU A 330 -13.40 -22.48 7.36
N PRO A 331 -12.48 -23.47 7.32
CA PRO A 331 -12.66 -24.75 7.99
C PRO A 331 -12.87 -24.58 9.49
N ALA A 332 -13.69 -25.45 10.09
CA ALA A 332 -13.97 -25.42 11.53
C ALA A 332 -12.69 -25.50 12.38
N SER A 333 -11.69 -26.26 11.93
CA SER A 333 -10.37 -26.40 12.57
C SER A 333 -9.61 -25.08 12.72
N HIS A 334 -9.87 -24.10 11.87
CA HIS A 334 -9.13 -22.83 11.83
C HIS A 334 -9.86 -21.68 12.51
N ARG A 335 -11.14 -21.86 12.89
CA ARG A 335 -11.99 -20.76 13.41
C ARG A 335 -11.45 -20.12 14.69
N GLN A 336 -10.93 -20.93 15.61
CA GLN A 336 -10.36 -20.42 16.87
C GLN A 336 -9.07 -19.62 16.62
N ALA A 337 -8.14 -20.19 15.84
CA ALA A 337 -6.89 -19.52 15.47
C ALA A 337 -7.17 -18.21 14.71
N PHE A 338 -8.14 -18.21 13.80
CA PHE A 338 -8.54 -17.02 13.07
C PHE A 338 -9.17 -15.95 13.97
N ALA A 339 -9.96 -16.34 14.97
CA ALA A 339 -10.52 -15.39 15.93
C ALA A 339 -9.43 -14.71 16.78
N ALA A 340 -8.41 -15.47 17.21
CA ALA A 340 -7.24 -14.93 17.90
C ALA A 340 -6.44 -13.99 16.98
N LEU A 341 -6.16 -14.42 15.75
CA LEU A 341 -5.49 -13.62 14.73
C LEU A 341 -6.20 -12.27 14.51
N ARG A 342 -7.53 -12.27 14.38
CA ARG A 342 -8.30 -11.03 14.22
C ARG A 342 -8.21 -10.10 15.43
N ALA A 343 -8.15 -10.65 16.63
CA ALA A 343 -7.95 -9.86 17.84
C ALA A 343 -6.58 -9.20 17.86
N ASP A 344 -5.54 -9.90 17.40
CA ASP A 344 -4.17 -9.38 17.28
C ASP A 344 -4.10 -8.29 16.21
N CYS A 345 -4.71 -8.49 15.03
CA CYS A 345 -4.83 -7.46 14.00
C CYS A 345 -5.54 -6.21 14.52
N ALA A 346 -6.62 -6.36 15.30
CA ALA A 346 -7.32 -5.22 15.88
C ALA A 346 -6.47 -4.43 16.89
N ARG A 347 -5.63 -5.12 17.67
CA ARG A 347 -4.65 -4.46 18.57
C ARG A 347 -3.58 -3.72 17.78
N ALA A 348 -3.01 -4.37 16.76
CA ALA A 348 -1.99 -3.77 15.89
C ALA A 348 -2.53 -2.54 15.15
N ALA A 349 -3.73 -2.62 14.57
CA ALA A 349 -4.44 -1.50 13.95
C ALA A 349 -4.66 -0.33 14.91
N GLY A 350 -4.97 -0.63 16.19
CA GLY A 350 -5.09 0.39 17.22
C GLY A 350 -3.78 1.13 17.50
N LEU A 351 -2.65 0.41 17.55
CA LEU A 351 -1.32 1.00 17.76
C LEU A 351 -0.85 1.79 16.52
N HIS A 352 -1.08 1.25 15.32
CA HIS A 352 -0.77 1.92 14.07
C HIS A 352 -1.60 3.20 13.89
N ALA A 353 -2.87 3.21 14.30
CA ALA A 353 -3.68 4.43 14.33
C ALA A 353 -3.06 5.53 15.19
N VAL A 354 -2.45 5.20 16.34
CA VAL A 354 -1.75 6.18 17.18
C VAL A 354 -0.53 6.75 16.45
N GLU A 355 0.27 5.90 15.82
CA GLU A 355 1.42 6.33 15.01
C GLU A 355 0.99 7.28 13.88
N ARG A 356 -0.11 6.97 13.19
CA ARG A 356 -0.64 7.83 12.12
C ARG A 356 -1.18 9.15 12.64
N CYS A 357 -1.86 9.15 13.79
CA CYS A 357 -2.35 10.36 14.44
C CYS A 357 -1.25 11.39 14.68
N ARG A 358 0.00 10.98 14.95
CA ARG A 358 1.11 11.94 15.15
C ARG A 358 1.34 12.86 13.95
N ARG A 359 1.04 12.40 12.71
CA ARG A 359 1.27 13.15 11.47
C ARG A 359 0.12 14.09 11.12
N PHE A 360 -1.09 13.83 11.61
CA PHE A 360 -2.24 14.68 11.33
C PHE A 360 -2.23 15.93 12.22
N ALA A 361 -2.18 17.11 11.62
CA ALA A 361 -2.15 18.38 12.35
C ALA A 361 -3.32 18.52 13.36
N SER A 362 -4.52 18.04 12.98
CA SER A 362 -5.76 18.09 13.76
C SER A 362 -6.00 16.88 14.67
N ALA A 363 -5.07 15.93 14.73
CA ALA A 363 -5.19 14.81 15.66
C ALA A 363 -4.85 15.23 17.11
N PRO A 364 -5.41 14.52 18.11
CA PRO A 364 -4.94 14.62 19.49
C PRO A 364 -3.43 14.35 19.57
N ARG A 365 -2.73 14.95 20.55
CA ARG A 365 -1.27 14.80 20.68
C ARG A 365 -0.88 13.37 21.09
N ASP A 366 -1.56 12.82 22.10
CA ASP A 366 -1.25 11.49 22.66
C ASP A 366 -2.55 10.68 22.80
N PRO A 367 -3.21 10.31 21.69
CA PRO A 367 -4.47 9.57 21.76
C PRO A 367 -4.23 8.14 22.24
N SER A 368 -5.15 7.63 23.06
CA SER A 368 -5.28 6.17 23.22
C SER A 368 -5.64 5.51 21.87
N PRO A 369 -5.34 4.21 21.67
CA PRO A 369 -5.69 3.49 20.45
C PRO A 369 -7.15 3.68 20.00
N ARG A 370 -8.09 3.63 20.95
CA ARG A 370 -9.52 3.84 20.67
C ARG A 370 -9.85 5.27 20.22
N GLN A 371 -9.19 6.27 20.81
CA GLN A 371 -9.35 7.67 20.39
C GLN A 371 -8.76 7.90 19.00
N ALA A 372 -7.61 7.29 18.71
CA ALA A 372 -6.96 7.36 17.41
C ALA A 372 -7.85 6.74 16.31
N GLN A 373 -8.31 5.50 16.50
CA GLN A 373 -9.22 4.83 15.55
C GLN A 373 -10.50 5.64 15.31
N ARG A 374 -11.11 6.18 16.38
CA ARG A 374 -12.28 7.05 16.23
C ARG A 374 -11.95 8.32 15.44
N HIS A 375 -10.81 8.95 15.71
CA HIS A 375 -10.37 10.14 14.97
C HIS A 375 -10.26 9.83 13.47
N LEU A 376 -9.62 8.73 13.10
CA LEU A 376 -9.48 8.33 11.69
C LEU A 376 -10.82 8.00 11.04
N ALA A 377 -11.69 7.25 11.72
CA ALA A 377 -13.04 6.96 11.22
C ALA A 377 -13.90 8.22 11.03
N ASP A 378 -13.79 9.19 11.95
CA ASP A 378 -14.47 10.49 11.83
C ASP A 378 -13.92 11.30 10.64
N ARG A 379 -12.58 11.33 10.45
CA ARG A 379 -11.93 11.99 9.31
C ARG A 379 -12.35 11.41 7.95
N ARG A 380 -12.43 10.09 7.84
CA ARG A 380 -12.87 9.38 6.63
C ARG A 380 -14.24 9.86 6.16
N GLN A 381 -15.14 10.13 7.11
CA GLN A 381 -16.55 10.43 6.85
C GLN A 381 -16.88 11.94 6.80
N ASP A 382 -15.93 12.80 7.20
CA ASP A 382 -16.05 14.25 7.19
C ASP A 382 -15.94 14.82 5.76
N LEU A 383 -16.98 15.52 5.32
CA LEU A 383 -17.06 16.14 4.00
C LEU A 383 -16.09 17.32 3.84
N ALA A 384 -15.75 18.00 4.93
CA ALA A 384 -14.83 19.15 4.92
C ALA A 384 -13.36 18.72 4.97
N GLN A 385 -13.09 17.42 5.16
CA GLN A 385 -11.74 16.93 5.33
C GLN A 385 -10.97 16.90 4.01
N ALA A 386 -10.09 17.89 3.79
CA ALA A 386 -9.20 17.90 2.63
C ALA A 386 -8.07 16.85 2.74
N ARG A 387 -7.73 16.42 3.96
CA ARG A 387 -6.65 15.46 4.26
C ARG A 387 -7.21 14.19 4.94
N PRO A 388 -8.10 13.43 4.27
CA PRO A 388 -8.70 12.25 4.90
C PRO A 388 -7.61 11.25 5.29
N GLU A 389 -6.61 11.11 4.43
CA GLU A 389 -5.35 10.40 4.64
C GLU A 389 -4.19 11.23 4.07
N LEU A 390 -2.96 10.81 4.33
CA LEU A 390 -1.71 11.41 3.84
C LEU A 390 -1.09 10.63 2.66
N GLY A 391 -1.71 9.55 2.17
CA GLY A 391 -1.19 8.76 1.05
C GLY A 391 0.25 8.31 1.29
N HIS A 392 1.08 8.39 0.24
CA HIS A 392 2.52 8.08 0.27
C HIS A 392 3.38 9.27 0.71
N ALA A 393 2.77 10.28 1.35
CA ALA A 393 3.54 11.42 1.83
C ALA A 393 4.56 10.91 2.86
N THR A 394 5.84 11.22 2.60
CA THR A 394 7.07 10.80 3.30
C THR A 394 7.80 9.56 2.75
N VAL A 395 7.28 8.88 1.73
CA VAL A 395 8.00 7.76 1.12
C VAL A 395 9.38 8.19 0.62
N ALA A 396 10.41 7.42 0.98
CA ALA A 396 11.80 7.79 0.72
C ALA A 396 12.72 6.59 0.48
N SER A 397 12.35 5.38 0.90
CA SER A 397 13.14 4.17 0.64
C SER A 397 12.29 3.01 0.12
N ALA A 398 12.95 2.02 -0.48
CA ALA A 398 12.39 0.73 -0.85
C ALA A 398 13.40 -0.38 -0.52
N PHE A 399 12.95 -1.42 0.19
CA PHE A 399 13.78 -2.58 0.51
C PHE A 399 13.27 -3.79 -0.27
N ILE A 400 14.17 -4.39 -1.06
CA ILE A 400 13.91 -5.61 -1.82
C ILE A 400 14.78 -6.72 -1.23
N GLY A 401 14.17 -7.63 -0.48
CA GLY A 401 14.90 -8.69 0.20
C GLY A 401 14.08 -9.39 1.28
N ARG A 402 14.76 -10.19 2.10
CA ARG A 402 14.09 -10.95 3.17
C ARG A 402 13.61 -10.01 4.26
N ARG A 403 12.50 -10.38 4.92
CA ARG A 403 11.92 -9.58 6.01
C ARG A 403 12.90 -9.37 7.18
N THR A 404 13.87 -10.28 7.37
CA THR A 404 14.96 -10.14 8.37
C THR A 404 15.81 -8.88 8.19
N MET A 405 15.84 -8.29 6.99
CA MET A 405 16.53 -7.01 6.73
C MET A 405 15.99 -5.87 7.60
N SER A 406 14.67 -5.76 7.72
CA SER A 406 13.99 -4.61 8.36
C SER A 406 13.17 -4.98 9.59
N ARG A 407 12.96 -6.27 9.87
CA ARG A 407 12.27 -6.72 11.08
C ARG A 407 13.07 -6.36 12.32
N GLY A 408 12.39 -5.87 13.35
CA GLY A 408 13.03 -5.40 14.58
C GLY A 408 13.65 -4.00 14.47
N ALA A 409 13.29 -3.23 13.44
CA ALA A 409 13.68 -1.83 13.31
C ALA A 409 12.47 -0.97 12.90
N PHE A 410 12.50 0.28 13.34
CA PHE A 410 11.53 1.32 13.01
C PHE A 410 12.05 2.15 11.84
N PHE A 411 11.23 2.34 10.81
CA PHE A 411 11.56 3.18 9.64
C PHE A 411 10.46 4.21 9.30
N ASP A 412 9.67 4.56 10.31
CA ASP A 412 8.80 5.74 10.27
C ASP A 412 7.71 5.74 9.18
N ARG A 413 7.35 4.56 8.64
CA ARG A 413 6.39 4.38 7.52
C ARG A 413 6.85 5.08 6.24
N ARG A 414 8.15 5.04 5.96
CA ARG A 414 8.77 5.71 4.79
C ARG A 414 9.31 4.74 3.74
N VAL A 415 9.04 3.45 3.93
CA VAL A 415 9.75 2.37 3.23
C VAL A 415 8.77 1.44 2.54
N PHE A 416 8.89 1.33 1.21
CA PHE A 416 8.28 0.21 0.51
C PHE A 416 8.99 -1.09 0.87
N LEU A 417 8.23 -2.12 1.24
CA LEU A 417 8.80 -3.41 1.65
C LEU A 417 8.42 -4.50 0.64
N ILE A 418 9.38 -4.97 -0.14
CA ILE A 418 9.21 -5.99 -1.16
C ILE A 418 9.97 -7.25 -0.72
N SER A 419 9.23 -8.33 -0.47
CA SER A 419 9.81 -9.62 -0.10
C SER A 419 10.45 -10.30 -1.29
N TYR A 420 11.66 -10.77 -1.09
CA TYR A 420 12.46 -11.51 -2.06
C TYR A 420 13.46 -12.37 -1.29
N ASP A 421 13.63 -13.64 -1.67
CA ASP A 421 14.69 -14.49 -1.12
C ASP A 421 15.79 -14.68 -2.18
N PRO A 422 17.01 -14.17 -1.94
CA PRO A 422 18.11 -14.29 -2.89
C PRO A 422 18.68 -15.71 -3.02
N LEU A 423 18.49 -16.57 -2.03
CA LEU A 423 19.14 -17.88 -1.99
C LEU A 423 18.73 -18.82 -3.14
N PRO A 424 17.42 -18.99 -3.46
CA PRO A 424 17.02 -19.84 -4.58
C PRO A 424 17.17 -19.17 -5.96
N ASP A 425 17.41 -17.85 -6.02
CA ASP A 425 17.40 -17.05 -7.27
C ASP A 425 18.80 -16.92 -7.89
N VAL A 426 19.41 -18.07 -8.20
CA VAL A 426 20.81 -18.15 -8.63
C VAL A 426 21.11 -17.43 -9.96
N ASP A 427 20.13 -17.32 -10.86
CA ASP A 427 20.23 -16.65 -12.16
C ASP A 427 19.66 -15.22 -12.15
N GLY A 428 19.06 -14.81 -11.03
CA GLY A 428 18.47 -13.50 -10.82
C GLY A 428 17.13 -13.30 -11.54
N GLY A 429 16.51 -14.36 -12.06
CA GLY A 429 15.27 -14.26 -12.82
C GLY A 429 14.11 -13.72 -11.99
N ILE A 430 14.03 -14.09 -10.70
CA ILE A 430 13.01 -13.56 -9.79
C ILE A 430 13.28 -12.09 -9.50
N LEU A 431 14.51 -11.74 -9.14
CA LEU A 431 14.87 -10.36 -8.84
C LEU A 431 14.68 -9.44 -10.05
N GLU A 432 15.08 -9.89 -11.23
CA GLU A 432 14.91 -9.15 -12.47
C GLU A 432 13.42 -8.87 -12.75
N ALA A 433 12.56 -9.88 -12.64
CA ALA A 433 11.12 -9.69 -12.79
C ALA A 433 10.56 -8.71 -11.74
N THR A 434 11.00 -8.82 -10.48
CA THR A 434 10.60 -7.90 -9.40
C THR A 434 11.06 -6.46 -9.70
N LEU A 435 12.30 -6.26 -10.14
CA LEU A 435 12.83 -4.93 -10.47
C LEU A 435 12.11 -4.30 -11.67
N LEU A 436 11.76 -5.10 -12.69
CA LEU A 436 11.02 -4.61 -13.87
C LEU A 436 9.55 -4.31 -13.58
N ALA A 437 8.93 -5.00 -12.62
CA ALA A 437 7.53 -4.80 -12.27
C ALA A 437 7.33 -3.77 -11.14
N ALA A 438 7.98 -3.98 -9.98
CA ALA A 438 7.80 -3.15 -8.80
C ALA A 438 8.68 -1.89 -8.83
N GLY A 439 9.84 -1.94 -9.50
CA GLY A 439 10.78 -0.81 -9.60
C GLY A 439 10.14 0.46 -10.20
N PRO A 440 9.57 0.40 -11.42
CA PRO A 440 8.89 1.54 -12.02
C PRO A 440 7.68 2.05 -11.21
N VAL A 441 6.95 1.17 -10.53
CA VAL A 441 5.80 1.56 -9.69
C VAL A 441 6.28 2.36 -8.48
N GLY A 442 7.25 1.85 -7.72
CA GLY A 442 7.79 2.54 -6.54
C GLY A 442 8.49 3.85 -6.90
N ALA A 443 9.29 3.85 -7.98
CA ALA A 443 9.94 5.06 -8.47
C ALA A 443 8.93 6.09 -8.98
N GLY A 444 7.90 5.67 -9.71
CA GLY A 444 6.83 6.54 -10.19
C GLY A 444 6.07 7.23 -9.06
N ILE A 445 5.69 6.48 -8.02
CA ILE A 445 5.04 7.05 -6.82
C ILE A 445 5.97 8.06 -6.14
N ASN A 446 7.23 7.72 -5.88
CA ASN A 446 8.16 8.65 -5.24
C ASN A 446 8.38 9.92 -6.08
N LEU A 447 8.55 9.79 -7.40
CA LEU A 447 8.75 10.93 -8.30
C LEU A 447 7.50 11.81 -8.40
N GLU A 448 6.30 11.25 -8.36
CA GLU A 448 5.05 12.02 -8.35
C GLU A 448 4.97 12.96 -7.14
N TYR A 449 5.32 12.44 -5.95
CA TYR A 449 5.40 13.24 -4.73
C TYR A 449 6.58 14.22 -4.78
N TYR A 450 7.74 13.80 -5.27
CA TYR A 450 8.92 14.65 -5.42
C TYR A 450 8.62 15.88 -6.28
N PHE A 451 8.15 15.69 -7.52
CA PHE A 451 7.91 16.79 -8.46
C PHE A 451 6.75 17.67 -8.02
N SER A 452 5.67 17.07 -7.51
CA SER A 452 4.54 17.84 -6.97
C SER A 452 4.95 18.74 -5.81
N THR A 453 5.99 18.36 -5.04
CA THR A 453 6.51 19.13 -3.90
C THR A 453 7.48 20.23 -4.34
N VAL A 454 8.37 19.92 -5.29
CA VAL A 454 9.38 20.88 -5.78
C VAL A 454 8.75 21.99 -6.63
N ASP A 455 7.77 21.65 -7.47
CA ASP A 455 7.02 22.62 -8.29
C ASP A 455 5.55 22.19 -8.41
N ASN A 456 4.74 22.62 -7.43
CA ASN A 456 3.32 22.29 -7.39
C ASN A 456 2.50 22.99 -8.49
N GLU A 457 2.98 24.12 -9.01
CA GLU A 457 2.28 24.83 -10.07
C GLU A 457 2.41 24.07 -11.41
N GLY A 458 3.62 23.57 -11.72
CA GLY A 458 3.89 22.82 -12.94
C GLY A 458 3.52 21.32 -12.87
N PHE A 459 3.89 20.65 -11.78
CA PHE A 459 3.75 19.19 -11.64
C PHE A 459 2.68 18.76 -10.62
N GLY A 460 2.11 19.70 -9.90
CA GLY A 460 1.04 19.45 -8.94
C GLY A 460 -0.34 19.87 -9.45
N CYS A 461 -1.26 20.10 -8.52
CA CYS A 461 -2.57 20.65 -8.86
C CYS A 461 -3.05 21.77 -7.94
N GLY A 462 -2.16 22.44 -7.20
CA GLY A 462 -2.52 23.53 -6.31
C GLY A 462 -3.26 23.06 -5.04
N THR A 463 -4.19 23.85 -4.54
CA THR A 463 -4.93 23.53 -3.31
C THR A 463 -6.22 22.75 -3.57
N LYS A 464 -6.36 21.59 -2.91
CA LYS A 464 -7.56 20.74 -2.95
C LYS A 464 -8.84 21.45 -2.54
N VAL A 465 -8.72 22.49 -1.70
CA VAL A 465 -9.86 23.27 -1.20
C VAL A 465 -10.64 23.96 -2.32
N MET A 466 -9.97 24.28 -3.43
CA MET A 466 -10.56 25.04 -4.53
C MET A 466 -10.85 24.18 -5.76
N HIS A 467 -10.70 22.86 -5.67
CA HIS A 467 -10.82 21.99 -6.84
C HIS A 467 -12.27 21.81 -7.30
N ASN A 468 -12.45 21.94 -8.61
CA ASN A 468 -13.60 21.43 -9.34
C ASN A 468 -13.16 20.25 -10.20
N LEU A 469 -13.89 19.13 -10.12
CA LEU A 469 -13.63 17.96 -10.95
C LEU A 469 -13.95 18.26 -12.42
N ALA A 470 -13.00 18.02 -13.32
CA ALA A 470 -13.14 18.19 -14.75
C ALA A 470 -13.10 16.82 -15.44
N GLY A 471 -14.28 16.30 -15.81
CA GLY A 471 -14.42 15.08 -16.61
C GLY A 471 -13.87 13.79 -15.99
N LEU A 472 -13.54 13.78 -14.69
CA LEU A 472 -12.91 12.67 -13.96
C LEU A 472 -11.49 12.30 -14.45
N PHE A 473 -10.82 13.18 -15.21
CA PHE A 473 -9.44 13.00 -15.65
C PHE A 473 -8.50 14.11 -15.17
N GLY A 474 -9.02 15.12 -14.46
CA GLY A 474 -8.24 16.17 -13.82
C GLY A 474 -9.10 17.13 -13.01
N VAL A 475 -8.47 18.18 -12.51
CA VAL A 475 -9.11 19.21 -11.68
C VAL A 475 -8.83 20.61 -12.21
N MET A 476 -9.76 21.52 -11.98
CA MET A 476 -9.58 22.96 -12.14
C MET A 476 -9.54 23.62 -10.77
N GLN A 477 -8.72 24.65 -10.60
CA GLN A 477 -8.65 25.47 -9.40
C GLN A 477 -9.60 26.66 -9.53
N GLY A 478 -10.70 26.65 -8.77
CA GLY A 478 -11.74 27.66 -8.86
C GLY A 478 -12.56 27.57 -10.16
N ALA A 479 -13.15 28.68 -10.57
CA ALA A 479 -14.06 28.72 -11.72
C ALA A 479 -13.36 28.82 -13.08
N SER A 480 -12.08 29.24 -13.10
CA SER A 480 -11.31 29.42 -14.32
C SER A 480 -9.83 29.19 -14.02
N SER A 481 -9.31 28.06 -14.50
CA SER A 481 -7.89 27.68 -14.46
C SER A 481 -7.61 26.71 -15.60
N ASP A 482 -6.34 26.44 -15.86
CA ASP A 482 -5.96 25.28 -16.65
C ASP A 482 -6.35 23.98 -15.93
N LEU A 483 -6.46 22.90 -16.72
CA LEU A 483 -6.64 21.54 -16.21
C LEU A 483 -5.33 21.07 -15.56
N ARG A 484 -5.43 20.51 -14.35
CA ARG A 484 -4.29 20.00 -13.58
C ARG A 484 -4.48 18.53 -13.22
N THR A 485 -3.39 17.75 -13.23
CA THR A 485 -3.41 16.28 -13.03
C THR A 485 -2.44 15.76 -11.97
N GLY A 486 -1.63 16.63 -11.34
CA GLY A 486 -0.68 16.23 -10.28
C GLY A 486 -1.30 16.16 -8.89
N LEU A 487 -0.46 16.13 -7.85
CA LEU A 487 -0.91 16.05 -6.46
C LEU A 487 -1.20 17.43 -5.84
N PRO A 488 -2.24 17.55 -4.98
CA PRO A 488 -2.52 18.80 -4.29
C PRO A 488 -1.56 19.03 -3.13
N LEU A 489 -1.41 20.30 -2.73
CA LEU A 489 -0.61 20.70 -1.57
C LEU A 489 -0.93 19.87 -0.30
N GLN A 490 -2.19 19.51 -0.09
CA GLN A 490 -2.63 18.72 1.06
C GLN A 490 -2.12 17.27 1.07
N MET A 491 -1.62 16.75 -0.05
CA MET A 491 -1.00 15.42 -0.14
C MET A 491 0.52 15.47 -0.01
N ILE A 492 1.14 16.65 -0.05
CA ILE A 492 2.60 16.78 -0.10
C ILE A 492 3.18 17.68 1.00
N GLU A 493 2.36 18.37 1.79
CA GLU A 493 2.80 19.35 2.80
C GLU A 493 3.76 18.79 3.86
N ILE A 494 3.77 17.48 4.07
CA ILE A 494 4.69 16.79 4.99
C ILE A 494 5.76 15.95 4.27
N HIS A 495 5.81 16.00 2.94
CA HIS A 495 6.75 15.24 2.15
C HIS A 495 8.09 15.97 2.07
N GLU A 496 9.17 15.22 2.20
CA GLU A 496 10.54 15.68 2.02
C GLU A 496 10.99 15.18 0.64
N PRO A 497 11.20 16.06 -0.36
CA PRO A 497 11.41 15.65 -1.75
C PRO A 497 12.82 15.08 -1.91
N MET A 498 12.93 13.76 -1.76
CA MET A 498 14.16 12.98 -1.96
C MET A 498 13.93 11.92 -3.02
N ARG A 499 14.97 11.63 -3.80
CA ARG A 499 14.99 10.47 -4.69
C ARG A 499 14.93 9.18 -3.88
N LEU A 500 14.18 8.21 -4.39
CA LEU A 500 14.00 6.91 -3.75
C LEU A 500 15.34 6.19 -3.53
N LEU A 501 15.62 5.84 -2.27
CA LEU A 501 16.72 4.94 -1.91
C LEU A 501 16.26 3.48 -2.01
N VAL A 502 16.77 2.74 -2.98
CA VAL A 502 16.44 1.33 -3.19
C VAL A 502 17.59 0.46 -2.65
N VAL A 503 17.32 -0.32 -1.60
CA VAL A 503 18.27 -1.30 -1.06
C VAL A 503 17.85 -2.69 -1.50
N VAL A 504 18.75 -3.40 -2.19
CA VAL A 504 18.49 -4.71 -2.77
C VAL A 504 19.40 -5.76 -2.13
N GLU A 505 18.81 -6.80 -1.55
CA GLU A 505 19.54 -7.93 -0.97
C GLU A 505 20.02 -8.89 -2.06
N GLN A 506 21.17 -8.61 -2.67
CA GLN A 506 21.78 -9.47 -3.67
C GLN A 506 23.28 -9.13 -3.86
N THR A 507 24.01 -10.05 -4.47
CA THR A 507 25.40 -9.89 -4.91
C THR A 507 25.57 -8.81 -5.97
N LEU A 508 26.77 -8.23 -6.04
CA LEU A 508 27.10 -7.18 -7.02
C LEU A 508 27.09 -7.73 -8.44
N GLU A 509 27.58 -8.95 -8.61
CA GLU A 509 27.71 -9.64 -9.89
C GLU A 509 26.33 -9.76 -10.55
N LEU A 510 25.34 -10.26 -9.79
CA LEU A 510 23.99 -10.49 -10.30
C LEU A 510 23.26 -9.18 -10.56
N LEU A 511 23.35 -8.21 -9.64
CA LEU A 511 22.75 -6.89 -9.83
C LEU A 511 23.34 -6.14 -11.03
N THR A 512 24.66 -6.23 -11.21
CA THR A 512 25.35 -5.66 -12.38
C THR A 512 24.88 -6.31 -13.67
N ALA A 513 24.76 -7.65 -13.69
CA ALA A 513 24.28 -8.37 -14.86
C ALA A 513 22.84 -8.00 -15.23
N ILE A 514 21.95 -7.84 -14.24
CA ILE A 514 20.56 -7.38 -14.45
C ILE A 514 20.55 -5.95 -14.99
N TYR A 515 21.28 -5.04 -14.34
CA TYR A 515 21.40 -3.64 -14.79
C TYR A 515 21.91 -3.55 -16.24
N GLN A 516 22.96 -4.28 -16.58
CA GLN A 516 23.55 -4.26 -17.92
C GLN A 516 22.59 -4.78 -18.99
N ARG A 517 21.76 -5.77 -18.71
CA ARG A 517 20.85 -6.37 -19.71
C ARG A 517 19.50 -5.68 -19.81
N GLN A 518 19.09 -4.88 -18.83
CA GLN A 518 17.77 -4.24 -18.79
C GLN A 518 17.80 -2.73 -19.08
N PRO A 519 17.47 -2.28 -20.31
CA PRO A 519 17.43 -0.86 -20.66
C PRO A 519 16.58 0.03 -19.73
N PRO A 520 15.36 -0.39 -19.31
CA PRO A 520 14.55 0.43 -18.40
C PRO A 520 15.24 0.69 -17.05
N LEU A 521 15.98 -0.29 -16.53
CA LEU A 521 16.71 -0.13 -15.27
C LEU A 521 17.93 0.79 -15.45
N ARG A 522 18.61 0.72 -16.61
CA ARG A 522 19.70 1.66 -16.94
C ARG A 522 19.21 3.09 -17.03
N GLU A 523 18.05 3.32 -17.61
CA GLU A 523 17.46 4.65 -17.70
C GLU A 523 17.10 5.18 -16.31
N LEU A 524 16.47 4.36 -15.46
CA LEU A 524 16.04 4.78 -14.13
C LEU A 524 17.23 5.03 -13.19
N ILE A 525 18.19 4.11 -13.15
CA ILE A 525 19.31 4.15 -12.20
C ILE A 525 20.46 5.01 -12.76
N GLY A 526 20.81 4.83 -14.03
CA GLY A 526 21.95 5.51 -14.67
C GLY A 526 21.72 7.02 -14.88
N ASN A 527 20.47 7.47 -15.00
CA ASN A 527 20.16 8.90 -15.00
C ASN A 527 19.98 9.46 -13.58
N GLY A 528 20.14 8.63 -12.54
CA GLY A 528 20.03 9.05 -11.15
C GLY A 528 18.63 9.46 -10.72
N TRP A 529 17.57 8.89 -11.32
CA TRP A 529 16.19 9.08 -10.86
C TRP A 529 15.92 8.37 -9.53
N VAL A 530 16.66 7.29 -9.27
CA VAL A 530 16.69 6.55 -8.00
C VAL A 530 18.14 6.30 -7.58
N VAL A 531 18.34 6.04 -6.29
CA VAL A 531 19.64 5.68 -5.73
C VAL A 531 19.61 4.20 -5.36
N VAL A 532 20.57 3.40 -5.82
CA VAL A 532 20.57 1.94 -5.58
C VAL A 532 21.74 1.54 -4.68
N VAL A 533 21.43 0.69 -3.70
CA VAL A 533 22.41 0.06 -2.81
C VAL A 533 22.25 -1.45 -2.91
N ALA A 534 23.34 -2.15 -3.19
CA ALA A 534 23.41 -3.60 -3.06
C ALA A 534 23.78 -3.95 -1.62
N LYS A 535 23.04 -4.87 -1.00
CA LYS A 535 23.35 -5.44 0.31
C LYS A 535 23.63 -6.93 0.13
N HIS A 536 24.83 -7.37 0.44
CA HIS A 536 25.20 -8.78 0.28
C HIS A 536 24.32 -9.67 1.19
N PRO A 537 23.73 -10.77 0.67
CA PRO A 537 22.81 -11.62 1.43
C PRO A 537 23.41 -12.27 2.68
N GLU A 538 24.69 -12.67 2.61
CA GLU A 538 25.37 -13.38 3.70
C GLU A 538 26.12 -12.44 4.65
N THR A 539 26.99 -11.57 4.13
CA THR A 539 27.88 -10.72 4.95
C THR A 539 27.22 -9.42 5.40
N GLY A 540 26.12 -9.01 4.77
CA GLY A 540 25.47 -7.72 5.03
C GLY A 540 26.25 -6.50 4.54
N VAL A 541 27.41 -6.68 3.89
CA VAL A 541 28.21 -5.58 3.31
C VAL A 541 27.39 -4.86 2.24
N MET A 542 27.46 -3.53 2.23
CA MET A 542 26.70 -2.68 1.33
C MET A 542 27.58 -1.92 0.34
N HIS A 543 27.09 -1.75 -0.88
CA HIS A 543 27.73 -0.91 -1.90
C HIS A 543 26.69 0.01 -2.55
N LEU A 544 27.05 1.28 -2.68
CA LEU A 544 26.27 2.31 -3.36
C LEU A 544 26.58 2.30 -4.86
N PHE A 545 25.57 2.34 -5.71
CA PHE A 545 25.76 2.52 -7.15
C PHE A 545 25.88 4.01 -7.49
N ASP A 546 27.04 4.42 -7.99
CA ASP A 546 27.25 5.73 -8.59
C ASP A 546 27.19 5.61 -10.13
N PRO A 547 26.34 6.40 -10.83
CA PRO A 547 26.23 6.30 -12.29
C PRO A 547 27.53 6.57 -13.07
N ALA A 548 28.45 7.37 -12.52
CA ALA A 548 29.72 7.72 -13.14
C ALA A 548 30.85 6.75 -12.74
N ALA A 549 30.85 6.27 -11.50
CA ALA A 549 31.94 5.48 -10.92
C ALA A 549 31.61 4.00 -10.67
N GLY A 550 30.36 3.56 -10.90
CA GLY A 550 29.89 2.21 -10.59
C GLY A 550 29.72 1.96 -9.09
N TRP A 551 29.90 0.71 -8.66
CA TRP A 551 29.73 0.33 -7.25
C TRP A 551 30.85 0.89 -6.36
N GLN A 552 30.45 1.58 -5.30
CA GLN A 552 31.33 2.13 -4.27
C GLN A 552 31.02 1.44 -2.93
N PRO A 553 32.03 0.95 -2.18
CA PRO A 553 31.79 0.37 -0.86
C PRO A 553 31.17 1.41 0.06
N TRP A 554 30.12 1.03 0.78
CA TRP A 554 29.58 1.84 1.87
C TRP A 554 30.32 1.47 3.15
N ASN A 555 30.95 2.46 3.77
CA ASN A 555 31.56 2.30 5.09
C ASN A 555 30.75 3.12 6.09
N ASP A 556 30.44 2.54 7.24
CA ASP A 556 29.81 3.23 8.38
C ASP A 556 30.70 4.41 8.90
N ALA A 557 31.96 4.41 8.47
CA ALA A 557 32.95 5.46 8.68
C ALA A 557 33.46 5.99 7.33
N ASP A 558 32.80 6.98 6.73
CA ASP A 558 33.45 7.93 5.81
C ASP A 558 34.15 9.02 6.67
N ALA A 559 35.19 8.72 7.45
CA ALA A 559 36.61 8.66 7.09
C ALA A 559 37.25 9.92 6.44
N ASP A 560 36.49 10.95 6.06
CA ASP A 560 37.07 12.29 5.77
C ASP A 560 36.58 13.38 6.75
N ALA A 561 35.54 13.11 7.54
CA ALA A 561 34.93 14.12 8.42
C ALA A 561 35.03 13.85 9.93
N GLY A 562 35.58 12.70 10.37
CA GLY A 562 35.74 12.38 11.81
C GLY A 562 34.44 12.33 12.63
N ALA A 563 33.27 12.33 11.98
CA ALA A 563 31.98 12.20 12.62
C ALA A 563 31.56 10.74 12.59
N ALA A 564 31.51 10.08 13.75
CA ALA A 564 30.87 8.77 13.89
C ALA A 564 29.40 8.88 13.43
N ALA A 565 28.87 7.82 12.80
CA ALA A 565 27.44 7.73 12.51
C ALA A 565 26.63 8.07 13.79
N PRO A 566 25.54 8.87 13.69
CA PRO A 566 24.75 9.22 14.85
C PRO A 566 24.29 7.93 15.56
N PRO A 567 24.37 7.86 16.90
CA PRO A 567 24.04 6.64 17.62
C PRO A 567 22.60 6.22 17.31
N LEU A 568 22.43 5.00 16.83
CA LEU A 568 21.11 4.44 16.56
C LEU A 568 20.39 4.21 17.90
N PRO A 569 19.23 4.85 18.11
CA PRO A 569 18.47 4.68 19.34
C PRO A 569 17.95 3.24 19.41
N GLU A 570 18.06 2.65 20.60
CA GLU A 570 17.40 1.39 20.91
C GLU A 570 16.21 1.64 21.84
N VAL A 571 15.04 1.16 21.43
CA VAL A 571 13.80 1.27 22.20
C VAL A 571 13.13 -0.09 22.36
N GLU A 572 12.20 -0.22 23.30
CA GLU A 572 11.46 -1.46 23.51
C GLU A 572 10.42 -1.69 22.39
N ARG A 573 9.63 -0.65 22.06
CA ARG A 573 8.57 -0.71 21.04
C ARG A 573 8.57 0.53 20.16
N SER A 574 7.89 0.46 19.01
CA SER A 574 7.73 1.60 18.11
C SER A 574 7.19 2.85 18.81
N VAL A 575 6.20 2.69 19.69
CA VAL A 575 5.57 3.82 20.42
C VAL A 575 6.55 4.56 21.32
N ASP A 576 7.53 3.86 21.89
CA ASP A 576 8.53 4.47 22.79
C ASP A 576 9.51 5.36 22.00
N TRP A 577 9.56 5.20 20.67
CA TRP A 577 10.33 6.05 19.78
C TRP A 577 9.54 7.23 19.20
N PHE A 578 8.31 6.99 18.72
CA PHE A 578 7.55 8.04 18.05
C PHE A 578 6.67 8.91 18.96
N ALA A 579 6.41 8.48 20.20
CA ALA A 579 5.53 9.22 21.12
C ALA A 579 6.02 10.65 21.35
N GLY A 580 5.11 11.62 21.33
CA GLY A 580 5.44 13.04 21.47
C GLY A 580 6.05 13.70 20.23
N HIS A 581 6.38 12.95 19.17
CA HIS A 581 6.98 13.47 17.95
C HIS A 581 5.99 13.52 16.78
N ARG A 582 5.89 14.68 16.13
CA ARG A 582 5.10 14.85 14.89
C ARG A 582 5.93 14.75 13.61
N GLN A 583 7.21 15.13 13.69
CA GLN A 583 8.12 15.18 12.54
C GLN A 583 8.59 13.78 12.15
N ALA A 584 9.24 13.70 10.99
CA ALA A 584 9.83 12.44 10.57
C ALA A 584 10.97 12.10 11.51
N LEU A 585 11.11 10.82 11.84
CA LEU A 585 12.11 10.34 12.78
C LEU A 585 13.15 9.48 12.06
N PRO A 586 14.43 9.54 12.50
CA PRO A 586 15.41 8.61 12.01
C PRO A 586 15.08 7.18 12.49
N PRO A 587 15.72 6.16 11.89
CA PRO A 587 15.50 4.79 12.28
C PRO A 587 15.86 4.52 13.75
N ALA A 588 15.17 3.56 14.34
CA ALA A 588 15.46 3.05 15.67
C ALA A 588 15.47 1.52 15.67
N LEU A 589 16.29 0.92 16.52
CA LEU A 589 16.33 -0.51 16.73
C LEU A 589 15.35 -0.90 17.85
N LEU A 590 14.57 -1.95 17.61
CA LEU A 590 13.59 -2.47 18.58
C LEU A 590 14.19 -3.66 19.34
N ARG A 591 14.22 -3.66 20.67
CA ARG A 591 14.92 -4.69 21.48
C ARG A 591 14.31 -6.10 21.47
N ARG A 592 13.16 -6.27 20.81
CA ARG A 592 12.22 -7.41 20.79
C ARG A 592 11.17 -7.36 21.91
N PRO A 593 9.94 -7.80 21.61
CA PRO A 593 8.85 -7.86 22.57
C PRO A 593 9.07 -9.00 23.56
N LEU A 594 8.95 -8.65 24.84
CA LEU A 594 8.84 -9.59 25.97
C LEU A 594 7.69 -10.59 25.74
N PRO A 595 7.85 -11.87 26.09
CA PRO A 595 6.72 -12.78 26.15
C PRO A 595 5.74 -12.32 27.24
N GLY A 596 4.48 -12.06 26.85
CA GLY A 596 3.28 -12.08 27.69
C GLY A 596 3.22 -11.12 28.89
N GLY A 597 2.38 -10.09 28.76
CA GLY A 597 1.75 -9.38 29.89
C GLY A 597 0.25 -9.39 29.72
#